data_AF-A0A550H1V0-F1
#
_entry.id   AF-A0A550H1V0-F1
#
_cell.length_a   1.000
_cell.length_b   1.000
_cell.length_c   1.000
_cell.angle_alpha   90.00
_cell.angle_beta   90.00
_cell.angle_gamma   90.00
#
_symmetry.space_group_name_H-M   'P 1'
#
loop_
_entity.id
_entity.type
_entity.pdbx_description
1 polymer ?
#
loop_
_entity_poly.entity_id
_entity_poly.type
_entity_poly.pdbx_seq_one_letter_code
_entity_poly.pdbx_strand_id
1 'polypeptide(L)'
;MGEPFWLMEPSKEYLEVEGIKRDDFGTHRNNVRVGENEGLSCLYTLVSDHDDWDHYETLQWWAVDEYVRAHPDDPDIRELVERKTREKHIYLQGGRETMGWAIYVFRKE
;
A
#
# COMPACT_ATOMS: atom_id res chain seq x y z
N MET A 1 -15.08 4.33 3.12
CA MET A 1 -14.35 3.25 2.40
C MET A 1 -12.90 3.68 2.31
N GLY A 2 -11.95 2.76 2.47
CA GLY A 2 -10.52 3.06 2.36
C GLY A 2 -9.92 2.17 1.29
N GLU A 3 -9.49 2.73 0.16
CA GLU A 3 -9.14 1.97 -1.03
C GLU A 3 -7.80 2.41 -1.62
N PRO A 4 -6.93 1.46 -2.03
CA PRO A 4 -5.75 1.76 -2.84
C PRO A 4 -6.13 2.27 -4.24
N PHE A 5 -5.18 2.96 -4.87
CA PHE A 5 -5.25 3.31 -6.28
C PHE A 5 -3.84 3.53 -6.85
N TRP A 6 -3.70 3.39 -8.17
CA TRP A 6 -2.45 3.66 -8.87
C TRP A 6 -2.23 5.16 -9.09
N LEU A 7 -1.08 5.67 -8.64
CA LEU A 7 -0.58 7.02 -8.93
C LEU A 7 0.10 7.05 -10.30
N MET A 8 0.79 5.97 -10.64
CA MET A 8 1.42 5.72 -11.94
C MET A 8 1.31 4.24 -12.31
N GLU A 9 1.72 3.89 -13.53
CA GLU A 9 1.70 2.51 -13.97
C GLU A 9 2.74 1.68 -13.17
N PRO A 10 2.33 0.62 -12.44
CA PRO A 10 3.23 -0.17 -11.63
C PRO A 10 4.17 -1.00 -12.50
N SER A 11 5.42 -1.17 -12.05
CA SER A 11 6.36 -2.07 -12.69
C SER A 11 5.95 -3.53 -12.46
N LYS A 12 6.36 -4.43 -13.36
CA LYS A 12 6.13 -5.88 -13.17
C LYS A 12 6.77 -6.39 -11.88
N GLU A 13 7.98 -5.93 -11.59
CA GLU A 13 8.71 -6.28 -10.37
C GLU A 13 7.95 -5.83 -9.12
N TYR A 14 7.40 -4.60 -9.10
CA TYR A 14 6.57 -4.12 -8.00
C TYR A 14 5.35 -5.03 -7.78
N LEU A 15 4.62 -5.35 -8.84
CA LEU A 15 3.46 -6.25 -8.76
C LEU A 15 3.84 -7.65 -8.22
N GLU A 16 4.97 -8.19 -8.65
CA GLU A 16 5.49 -9.50 -8.20
C GLU A 16 5.99 -9.49 -6.75
N VAL A 17 6.51 -8.36 -6.26
CA VAL A 17 6.94 -8.22 -4.87
C VAL A 17 5.75 -8.10 -3.94
N GLU A 18 4.82 -7.20 -4.26
CA GLU A 18 3.62 -6.94 -3.46
C GLU A 18 2.58 -8.06 -3.57
N GLY A 19 2.72 -8.97 -4.54
CA GLY A 19 1.78 -10.08 -4.72
C GLY A 19 0.40 -9.64 -5.22
N ILE A 20 0.33 -8.50 -5.91
CA ILE A 20 -0.88 -7.88 -6.44
C ILE A 20 -0.85 -7.83 -7.97
N LYS A 21 -2.01 -7.75 -8.59
CA LYS A 21 -2.16 -7.62 -10.05
C LYS A 21 -2.43 -6.18 -10.43
N ARG A 22 -2.03 -5.82 -11.65
CA ARG A 22 -2.30 -4.49 -12.21
C ARG A 22 -3.79 -4.13 -12.16
N ASP A 23 -4.66 -5.09 -12.43
CA ASP A 23 -6.11 -4.89 -12.52
C ASP A 23 -6.80 -4.91 -11.15
N ASP A 24 -6.07 -5.18 -10.06
CA ASP A 24 -6.66 -5.16 -8.71
C ASP A 24 -7.07 -3.74 -8.31
N PHE A 25 -6.37 -2.71 -8.83
CA PHE A 25 -6.68 -1.32 -8.53
C PHE A 25 -6.89 -0.45 -9.78
N GLY A 26 -7.72 0.58 -9.60
CA GLY A 26 -7.96 1.62 -10.58
C GLY A 26 -7.16 2.90 -10.28
N THR A 27 -7.65 4.01 -10.81
CA THR A 27 -7.19 5.35 -10.42
C THR A 27 -8.06 5.90 -9.29
N HIS A 28 -7.60 6.95 -8.61
CA HIS A 28 -8.43 7.68 -7.64
C HIS A 28 -9.81 8.07 -8.22
N ARG A 29 -9.84 8.51 -9.49
CA ARG A 29 -11.08 8.85 -10.19
C ARG A 29 -11.99 7.64 -10.41
N ASN A 30 -11.43 6.47 -10.69
CA ASN A 30 -12.22 5.25 -10.87
C ASN A 30 -12.90 4.87 -9.56
N ASN A 31 -12.21 4.97 -8.43
CA ASN A 31 -12.77 4.66 -7.11
C ASN A 31 -13.97 5.57 -6.77
N VAL A 32 -13.89 6.88 -7.07
CA VAL A 32 -15.04 7.80 -6.93
C VAL A 32 -16.21 7.36 -7.81
N ARG A 33 -15.93 7.08 -9.09
CA ARG A 33 -16.95 6.69 -10.07
C ARG A 33 -17.67 5.40 -9.74
N VAL A 34 -16.98 4.44 -9.13
CA VAL A 34 -17.62 3.19 -8.69
C VAL A 34 -18.75 3.52 -7.71
N GLY A 35 -18.50 4.36 -6.70
CA GLY A 35 -19.55 4.77 -5.77
C GLY A 35 -20.67 5.58 -6.43
N GLU A 36 -20.34 6.49 -7.35
CA GLU A 36 -21.34 7.28 -8.09
C GLU A 36 -22.25 6.42 -8.99
N ASN A 37 -21.68 5.40 -9.65
CA ASN A 37 -22.43 4.46 -10.46
C ASN A 37 -23.38 3.57 -9.62
N GLU A 38 -23.07 3.38 -8.34
CA GLU A 38 -23.94 2.70 -7.37
C GLU A 38 -24.99 3.67 -6.76
N GLY A 39 -25.12 4.89 -7.29
CA GLY A 39 -26.12 5.87 -6.86
C GLY A 39 -25.74 6.62 -5.57
N LEU A 40 -24.47 6.62 -5.18
CA LEU A 40 -23.98 7.35 -4.02
C LEU A 40 -23.37 8.69 -4.43
N SER A 41 -23.46 9.70 -3.57
CA SER A 41 -22.76 10.98 -3.75
C SER A 41 -21.42 10.95 -3.02
N CYS A 42 -20.30 11.14 -3.72
CA CYS A 42 -18.99 11.31 -3.10
C CYS A 42 -18.88 12.72 -2.49
N LEU A 43 -18.79 12.80 -1.17
CA LEU A 43 -18.77 14.10 -0.46
C LEU A 43 -17.36 14.56 -0.10
N TYR A 44 -16.46 13.61 0.17
CA TYR A 44 -15.13 13.92 0.66
C TYR A 44 -14.14 12.80 0.36
N THR A 45 -12.90 13.19 0.08
CA THR A 45 -11.76 12.28 -0.01
C THR A 45 -10.60 12.78 0.84
N LEU A 46 -9.87 11.85 1.47
CA LEU A 46 -8.59 12.09 2.13
C LEU A 46 -7.58 11.14 1.51
N VAL A 47 -6.59 11.70 0.82
CA VAL A 47 -5.59 10.94 0.06
C VAL A 47 -4.29 10.91 0.85
N SER A 48 -3.70 9.72 1.01
CA SER A 48 -2.38 9.54 1.61
C SER A 48 -1.35 10.34 0.82
N ASP A 49 -0.46 11.02 1.51
CA ASP A 49 0.77 11.51 0.88
C ASP A 49 1.92 10.51 1.05
N HIS A 50 3.11 10.91 0.63
CA HIS A 50 4.25 10.03 0.78
C HIS A 50 4.75 9.90 2.23
N ASP A 51 4.49 10.88 3.09
CA ASP A 51 4.90 10.80 4.51
C ASP A 51 4.03 9.77 5.25
N ASP A 52 2.74 9.70 4.90
CA ASP A 52 1.84 8.64 5.39
C ASP A 52 2.35 7.24 5.02
N TRP A 53 2.78 7.05 3.76
CA TRP A 53 3.36 5.79 3.29
C TRP A 53 4.72 5.50 3.92
N ASP A 54 5.60 6.50 4.00
CA ASP A 54 6.91 6.34 4.63
C ASP A 54 6.72 5.91 6.10
N HIS A 55 5.77 6.53 6.80
CA HIS A 55 5.46 6.16 8.18
C HIS A 55 4.96 4.71 8.28
N TYR A 56 4.02 4.31 7.43
CA TYR A 56 3.49 2.95 7.41
C TYR A 56 4.57 1.89 7.12
N GLU A 57 5.37 2.09 6.07
CA GLU A 57 6.40 1.14 5.65
C GLU A 57 7.56 1.06 6.64
N THR A 58 8.04 2.21 7.12
CA THR A 58 9.18 2.23 8.05
C THR A 58 8.85 1.62 9.39
N LEU A 59 7.60 1.72 9.86
CA LEU A 59 7.15 1.03 11.08
C LEU A 59 7.21 -0.49 10.93
N GLN A 60 6.90 -1.04 9.75
CA GLN A 60 7.03 -2.47 9.50
C GLN A 60 8.50 -2.91 9.53
N TRP A 61 9.40 -2.12 8.92
CA TRP A 61 10.83 -2.42 8.94
C TRP A 61 11.38 -2.40 10.36
N TRP A 62 10.96 -1.42 11.16
CA TRP A 62 11.35 -1.30 12.55
C TRP A 62 10.83 -2.46 13.39
N ALA A 63 9.57 -2.86 13.20
CA ALA A 63 9.00 -4.01 13.91
C ALA A 63 9.77 -5.31 13.65
N VAL A 64 10.19 -5.55 12.40
CA VAL A 64 11.03 -6.70 12.05
C VAL A 64 12.40 -6.60 12.73
N ASP A 65 13.03 -5.43 12.74
CA ASP A 65 14.33 -5.24 13.40
C ASP A 65 14.26 -5.53 14.92
N GLU A 66 13.25 -4.99 15.60
CA GLU A 66 13.01 -5.25 17.03
C GLU A 66 12.73 -6.73 17.30
N TYR A 67 11.92 -7.37 16.45
CA TYR A 67 11.59 -8.79 16.60
C TYR A 67 12.85 -9.67 16.52
N VAL A 68 13.69 -9.43 15.51
CA VAL A 68 14.94 -10.17 15.30
C VAL A 68 15.90 -10.00 16.48
N ARG A 69 16.01 -8.79 17.03
CA ARG A 69 16.84 -8.53 18.22
C ARG A 69 16.33 -9.25 19.46
N ALA A 70 15.01 -9.32 19.63
CA ALA A 70 14.38 -9.90 20.80
C ALA A 70 14.35 -11.45 20.77
N HIS A 71 14.38 -12.07 19.58
CA HIS A 71 14.18 -13.51 19.41
C HIS A 71 15.26 -14.19 18.54
N PRO A 72 16.56 -14.02 18.80
CA PRO A 72 17.63 -14.44 17.88
C PRO A 72 17.65 -15.93 17.53
N ASP A 73 17.03 -16.79 18.34
CA ASP A 73 16.96 -18.24 18.13
C ASP A 73 15.71 -18.69 17.37
N ASP A 74 14.84 -17.76 16.96
CA ASP A 74 13.64 -18.07 16.17
C ASP A 74 14.05 -18.57 14.76
N PRO A 75 13.66 -19.80 14.36
CA PRO A 75 14.03 -20.37 13.08
C PRO A 75 13.51 -19.59 11.87
N ASP A 76 12.45 -18.79 12.04
CA ASP A 76 11.76 -18.08 10.95
C ASP A 76 12.34 -16.68 10.70
N ILE A 77 13.30 -16.22 11.52
CA ILE A 77 13.96 -14.90 11.36
C ILE A 77 14.52 -14.71 9.96
N ARG A 78 15.10 -15.76 9.39
CA ARG A 78 15.73 -15.66 8.06
C ARG A 78 14.70 -15.28 6.99
N GLU A 79 13.57 -15.97 6.95
CA GLU A 79 12.50 -15.70 5.99
C GLU A 79 11.92 -14.30 6.21
N LEU A 80 11.70 -13.90 7.47
CA LEU A 80 11.20 -12.58 7.82
C LEU A 80 12.13 -11.46 7.34
N VAL A 81 13.43 -11.61 7.54
CA VAL A 81 14.45 -10.64 7.10
C VAL A 81 14.56 -10.59 5.59
N GLU A 82 14.55 -11.74 4.91
CA GLU A 82 14.60 -11.82 3.45
C GLU A 82 13.39 -11.12 2.82
N ARG A 83 12.17 -11.40 3.31
CA ARG A 83 10.94 -10.75 2.86
C ARG A 83 10.96 -9.23 3.07
N LYS A 84 11.23 -8.77 4.30
CA LYS A 84 11.30 -7.33 4.62
C LYS A 84 12.34 -6.61 3.77
N THR A 85 13.47 -7.26 3.48
CA THR A 85 14.53 -6.66 2.66
C THR A 85 14.08 -6.47 1.21
N ARG A 86 13.33 -7.45 0.66
CA ARG A 86 12.76 -7.37 -0.69
C ARG A 86 11.68 -6.27 -0.78
N GLU A 87 10.75 -6.23 0.17
CA GLU A 87 9.69 -5.20 0.25
C GLU A 87 10.28 -3.79 0.42
N LYS A 88 11.24 -3.64 1.35
CA LYS A 88 11.97 -2.36 1.51
C LYS A 88 12.66 -1.92 0.22
N HIS A 89 13.28 -2.86 -0.50
CA HIS A 89 13.97 -2.53 -1.74
C HIS A 89 13.01 -2.02 -2.81
N ILE A 90 11.90 -2.73 -3.03
CA ILE A 90 10.94 -2.35 -4.07
C ILE A 90 10.25 -1.02 -3.74
N TYR A 91 9.97 -0.76 -2.47
CA TYR A 91 9.42 0.50 -2.01
C TYR A 91 10.35 1.67 -2.36
N LEU A 92 11.63 1.55 -2.02
CA LEU A 92 12.64 2.58 -2.27
C LEU A 92 13.05 2.72 -3.76
N GLN A 93 12.83 1.69 -4.58
CA GLN A 93 13.14 1.70 -6.01
C GLN A 93 12.06 2.41 -6.85
N GLY A 94 10.88 2.66 -6.28
CA GLY A 94 9.78 3.34 -6.97
C GLY A 94 8.39 2.99 -6.46
N GLY A 95 8.28 2.05 -5.51
CA GLY A 95 7.00 1.70 -4.88
C GLY A 95 6.35 2.88 -4.16
N ARG A 96 7.16 3.74 -3.53
CA ARG A 96 6.73 4.98 -2.87
C ARG A 96 5.90 5.90 -3.77
N GLU A 97 6.23 5.96 -5.06
CA GLU A 97 5.53 6.79 -6.04
C GLU A 97 4.43 6.04 -6.81
N THR A 98 4.33 4.72 -6.63
CA THR A 98 3.49 3.85 -7.47
C THR A 98 2.04 3.80 -6.99
N MET A 99 1.82 3.64 -5.69
CA MET A 99 0.51 3.37 -5.10
C MET A 99 0.13 4.45 -4.11
N GLY A 100 -1.10 4.95 -4.22
CA GLY A 100 -1.73 5.80 -3.23
C GLY A 100 -2.83 5.03 -2.50
N TRP A 101 -3.29 5.59 -1.39
CA TRP A 101 -4.45 5.11 -0.67
C TRP A 101 -5.35 6.30 -0.32
N ALA A 102 -6.66 6.10 -0.30
CA ALA A 102 -7.57 7.17 0.08
C ALA A 102 -8.78 6.68 0.87
N ILE A 103 -9.21 7.52 1.80
CA ILE A 103 -10.54 7.43 2.41
C ILE A 103 -11.52 8.16 1.50
N TYR A 104 -12.62 7.50 1.19
CA TYR A 104 -13.76 8.04 0.48
C TYR A 104 -14.99 8.03 1.38
N VAL A 105 -15.63 9.19 1.51
CA VAL A 105 -16.89 9.35 2.23
C VAL A 105 -18.00 9.57 1.23
N PHE A 106 -18.89 8.59 1.15
CA PHE A 106 -20.06 8.62 0.30
C PHE A 106 -21.33 8.77 1.13
N ARG A 107 -22.33 9.45 0.57
CA ARG A 107 -23.69 9.50 1.11
C ARG A 107 -24.63 8.72 0.20
N LYS A 108 -25.48 7.90 0.82
CA LYS A 108 -26.65 7.33 0.17
C LYS A 108 -27.80 8.33 0.30
N GLU A 109 -28.39 8.69 -0.82
CA GLU A 109 -29.64 9.48 -0.84
C GLU A 109 -30.83 8.64 -0.36
#